data_AF-A0A6N4A9V0-F1
#
_entry.id   AF-A0A6N4A9V0-F1
#
_cell.length_a   1.000
_cell.length_b   1.000
_cell.length_c   1.000
_cell.angle_alpha   90.00
_cell.angle_beta   90.00
_cell.angle_gamma   90.00
#
_symmetry.space_group_name_H-M   'P 1'
#
loop_
_entity.id
_entity.type
_entity.pdbx_description
1 polymer ?
#
loop_
_entity_poly.entity_id
_entity_poly.type
_entity_poly.pdbx_seq_one_letter_code
_entity_poly.pdbx_strand_id
1 'polypeptide(L)'
;MILNETKTATKNRPENFNLADYFNVFIAFLKLEESNENIKIAFEKFKNANGSCEYCITFENSLNKNPKFDIVRAEYDKKMEECKLISTQKNFDAKEYSLKNNLDYNLIQQIYQIDSDDRKYRDTKDFLTKQKELDSQNQKIINELHKKYKTYIGKSLVGEKFESVMWAVIQHSNIEMMEKYLPVVHIAVKEKELSSTPLKMLIDRYYGLKYGYQVFGSQSSDFGFKMADEKKRKEIKLKYGIE
;
A
#
# COMPACT_ATOMS: atom_id res chain seq x y z
N MET A 1 5.75 -6.17 14.90
CA MET A 1 4.50 -5.59 14.37
C MET A 1 4.07 -6.29 13.08
N ILE A 2 4.88 -6.25 12.01
CA ILE A 2 4.59 -6.92 10.73
C ILE A 2 4.25 -8.41 10.89
N LEU A 3 5.05 -9.19 11.65
CA LEU A 3 4.76 -10.62 11.84
C LEU A 3 3.44 -10.90 12.59
N ASN A 4 3.06 -10.05 13.55
CA ASN A 4 1.78 -10.20 14.25
C ASN A 4 0.61 -9.85 13.32
N GLU A 5 0.75 -8.82 12.49
CA GLU A 5 -0.22 -8.49 11.44
C GLU A 5 -0.36 -9.63 10.43
N THR A 6 0.75 -10.15 9.89
CA THR A 6 0.76 -11.32 8.99
C THR A 6 0.12 -12.54 9.65
N LYS A 7 0.44 -12.83 10.92
CA LYS A 7 -0.17 -13.93 11.67
C LYS A 7 -1.68 -13.76 11.78
N THR A 8 -2.17 -12.58 12.13
CA THR A 8 -3.60 -12.30 12.24
C THR A 8 -4.29 -12.39 10.88
N ALA A 9 -3.74 -11.73 9.85
CA ALA A 9 -4.30 -11.69 8.49
C ALA A 9 -4.42 -13.09 7.87
N THR A 10 -3.41 -13.92 8.09
CA THR A 10 -3.36 -15.29 7.54
C THR A 10 -4.03 -16.31 8.46
N LYS A 11 -4.52 -15.91 9.64
CA LYS A 11 -4.97 -16.83 10.71
C LYS A 11 -3.91 -17.88 11.07
N ASN A 12 -2.63 -17.48 10.99
CA ASN A 12 -1.45 -18.32 11.22
C ASN A 12 -1.40 -19.57 10.31
N ARG A 13 -1.88 -19.45 9.07
CA ARG A 13 -2.02 -20.53 8.11
C ARG A 13 -1.29 -20.19 6.81
N PRO A 14 -0.19 -20.88 6.47
CA PRO A 14 0.60 -20.61 5.26
C PRO A 14 -0.20 -20.68 3.95
N GLU A 15 -1.27 -21.48 3.91
CA GLU A 15 -2.17 -21.59 2.75
C GLU A 15 -2.93 -20.30 2.45
N ASN A 16 -3.03 -19.38 3.41
CA ASN A 16 -3.68 -18.08 3.25
C ASN A 16 -2.71 -16.97 2.81
N PHE A 17 -1.43 -17.28 2.60
CA PHE A 17 -0.43 -16.28 2.28
C PHE A 17 -0.65 -15.72 0.88
N ASN A 18 -0.66 -14.40 0.77
CA ASN A 18 -0.50 -13.70 -0.49
C ASN A 18 0.97 -13.29 -0.71
N LEU A 19 1.25 -12.62 -1.83
CA LEU A 19 2.59 -12.14 -2.17
C LEU A 19 3.20 -11.23 -1.08
N ALA A 20 2.39 -10.32 -0.51
CA ALA A 20 2.85 -9.40 0.52
C ALA A 20 3.22 -10.14 1.81
N ASP A 21 2.49 -11.20 2.17
CA ASP A 21 2.81 -12.03 3.35
C ASP A 21 4.16 -12.75 3.17
N TYR A 22 4.41 -13.33 1.99
CA TYR A 22 5.70 -13.94 1.68
C TYR A 22 6.85 -12.93 1.77
N PHE A 23 6.65 -11.73 1.21
CA PHE A 23 7.65 -10.66 1.31
C PHE A 23 7.86 -10.22 2.76
N ASN A 24 6.78 -10.01 3.52
CA ASN A 24 6.84 -9.60 4.92
C ASN A 24 7.61 -10.59 5.80
N VAL A 25 7.39 -11.89 5.60
CA VAL A 25 8.12 -12.94 6.33
C VAL A 25 9.59 -12.94 5.93
N PHE A 26 9.90 -12.85 4.64
CA PHE A 26 11.29 -12.76 4.17
C PHE A 26 12.03 -11.56 4.77
N ILE A 27 11.42 -10.36 4.73
CA ILE A 27 12.01 -9.15 5.32
C ILE A 27 12.16 -9.28 6.84
N ALA A 28 11.20 -9.93 7.51
CA ALA A 28 11.30 -10.17 8.95
C ALA A 28 12.46 -11.10 9.30
N PHE A 29 12.66 -12.19 8.54
CA PHE A 29 13.75 -13.15 8.78
C PHE A 29 15.13 -12.46 8.65
N LEU A 30 15.29 -11.59 7.64
CA LEU A 30 16.49 -10.78 7.49
C LEU A 30 16.69 -9.79 8.65
N LYS A 31 15.62 -9.14 9.12
CA LYS A 31 15.70 -8.17 10.22
C LYS A 31 16.03 -8.83 11.55
N LEU A 32 15.50 -10.03 11.78
CA LEU A 32 15.69 -10.83 12.99
C LEU A 32 16.96 -11.69 12.96
N GLU A 33 17.71 -11.67 11.86
CA GLU A 33 18.97 -12.42 11.71
C GLU A 33 18.75 -13.93 11.93
N GLU A 34 17.67 -14.44 11.33
CA GLU A 34 17.37 -15.88 11.26
C GLU A 34 18.50 -16.66 10.58
N SER A 35 18.46 -18.00 10.69
CA SER A 35 19.47 -18.84 10.04
C SER A 35 19.53 -18.60 8.53
N ASN A 36 20.73 -18.71 7.94
CA ASN A 36 20.93 -18.57 6.50
C ASN A 36 20.01 -19.50 5.70
N GLU A 37 19.73 -20.70 6.22
CA GLU A 37 18.82 -21.66 5.61
C GLU A 37 17.37 -21.16 5.62
N ASN A 38 16.89 -20.66 6.76
CA ASN A 38 15.55 -20.08 6.89
C ASN A 38 15.35 -18.87 5.97
N ILE A 39 16.35 -17.99 5.90
CA ILE A 39 16.32 -16.80 5.04
C ILE A 39 16.20 -17.21 3.56
N LYS A 40 16.99 -18.20 3.12
CA LYS A 40 16.92 -18.70 1.74
C LYS A 40 15.56 -19.33 1.43
N ILE A 41 15.00 -20.12 2.35
CA ILE A 41 13.67 -20.71 2.18
C ILE A 41 12.59 -19.63 2.07
N ALA A 42 12.65 -18.60 2.92
CA ALA A 42 11.69 -17.49 2.86
C ALA A 42 11.82 -16.70 1.56
N PHE A 43 13.04 -16.46 1.10
CA PHE A 43 13.31 -15.82 -0.18
C PHE A 43 12.78 -16.63 -1.37
N GLU A 44 13.02 -17.95 -1.40
CA GLU A 44 12.51 -18.85 -2.43
C GLU A 44 10.98 -18.82 -2.53
N LYS A 45 10.29 -18.85 -1.38
CA LYS A 45 8.82 -18.74 -1.34
C LYS A 45 8.33 -17.41 -1.90
N PHE A 46 8.98 -16.30 -1.54
CA PHE A 46 8.66 -14.97 -2.10
C PHE A 46 8.96 -14.90 -3.60
N LYS A 47 10.14 -15.34 -4.03
CA LYS A 47 10.61 -15.30 -5.43
C LYS A 47 9.64 -16.03 -6.37
N ASN A 48 9.07 -17.15 -5.91
CA ASN A 48 8.17 -17.99 -6.69
C ASN A 48 6.68 -17.61 -6.55
N ALA A 49 6.33 -16.66 -5.68
CA ALA A 49 4.95 -16.17 -5.58
C ALA A 49 4.56 -15.37 -6.83
N ASN A 50 3.31 -15.52 -7.27
CA ASN A 50 2.79 -14.77 -8.41
C ASN A 50 2.86 -13.26 -8.14
N GLY A 51 3.35 -12.48 -9.12
CA GLY A 51 3.56 -11.03 -8.99
C GLY A 51 4.88 -10.62 -8.33
N SER A 52 5.77 -11.55 -7.95
CA SER A 52 7.03 -11.23 -7.25
C SER A 52 7.93 -10.23 -7.99
N CYS A 53 7.86 -10.18 -9.32
CA CYS A 53 8.60 -9.20 -10.13
C CYS A 53 8.24 -7.74 -9.83
N GLU A 54 6.97 -7.44 -9.53
CA GLU A 54 6.57 -6.07 -9.16
C GLU A 54 7.29 -5.64 -7.88
N TYR A 55 7.34 -6.50 -6.87
CA TYR A 55 8.05 -6.24 -5.63
C TYR A 55 9.56 -6.13 -5.83
N CYS A 56 10.15 -7.01 -6.63
CA CYS A 56 11.59 -6.94 -6.94
C CYS A 56 11.92 -5.57 -7.55
N ILE A 57 11.18 -5.12 -8.56
CA ILE A 57 11.41 -3.83 -9.22
C ILE A 57 11.18 -2.67 -8.24
N THR A 58 10.05 -2.67 -7.52
CA THR A 58 9.70 -1.59 -6.57
C THR A 58 10.74 -1.43 -5.47
N PHE A 59 11.27 -2.52 -4.93
CA PHE A 59 12.21 -2.49 -3.81
C PHE A 59 13.68 -2.56 -4.22
N GLU A 60 14.01 -2.51 -5.51
CA GLU A 60 15.39 -2.62 -6.04
C GLU A 60 16.39 -1.77 -5.25
N ASN A 61 16.11 -0.47 -5.10
CA ASN A 61 17.01 0.45 -4.41
C ASN A 61 17.18 0.14 -2.91
N SER A 62 16.12 -0.34 -2.26
CA SER A 62 16.14 -0.70 -0.84
C SER A 62 16.90 -2.00 -0.59
N LEU A 63 16.82 -2.93 -1.54
CA LEU A 63 17.42 -4.26 -1.46
C LEU A 63 18.90 -4.23 -1.86
N ASN A 64 19.23 -3.52 -2.95
CA ASN A 64 20.59 -3.48 -3.48
C ASN A 64 21.60 -2.81 -2.55
N LYS A 65 21.18 -1.85 -1.72
CA LYS A 65 22.10 -1.09 -0.86
C LYS A 65 22.28 -1.68 0.55
N ASN A 66 21.51 -2.71 0.90
CA ASN A 66 21.47 -3.21 2.28
C ASN A 66 22.28 -4.52 2.41
N PRO A 67 23.34 -4.56 3.24
CA PRO A 67 24.21 -5.74 3.38
C PRO A 67 23.49 -6.95 3.98
N LYS A 68 22.35 -6.77 4.67
CA LYS A 68 21.55 -7.90 5.17
C LYS A 68 21.09 -8.83 4.04
N PHE A 69 20.97 -8.32 2.81
CA PHE A 69 20.53 -9.10 1.65
C PHE A 69 21.66 -9.90 0.99
N ASP A 70 22.91 -9.77 1.43
CA ASP A 70 24.07 -10.44 0.80
C ASP A 70 23.91 -11.96 0.71
N ILE A 71 23.21 -12.56 1.68
CA ILE A 71 22.92 -14.00 1.74
C ILE A 71 22.13 -14.49 0.51
N VAL A 72 21.28 -13.65 -0.07
CA VAL A 72 20.39 -13.98 -1.20
C VAL A 72 20.62 -13.10 -2.44
N ARG A 73 21.62 -12.21 -2.39
CA ARG A 73 21.85 -11.17 -3.41
C ARG A 73 22.04 -11.74 -4.81
N ALA A 74 22.87 -12.78 -4.95
CA ALA A 74 23.12 -13.39 -6.25
C ALA A 74 21.84 -13.95 -6.90
N GLU A 75 20.96 -14.57 -6.10
CA GLU A 75 19.69 -15.08 -6.61
C GLU A 75 18.67 -13.97 -6.89
N TYR A 76 18.69 -12.92 -6.08
CA TYR A 76 17.88 -11.73 -6.27
C TYR A 76 18.24 -11.00 -7.57
N ASP A 77 19.53 -10.81 -7.84
CA ASP A 77 20.02 -10.16 -9.06
C ASP A 77 19.60 -10.94 -10.31
N LYS A 78 19.71 -12.28 -10.27
CA LYS A 78 19.21 -13.14 -11.35
C LYS A 78 17.70 -12.96 -11.57
N LYS A 79 16.90 -12.97 -10.49
CA LYS A 79 15.45 -12.73 -10.59
C LYS A 79 15.16 -11.34 -11.15
N MET A 80 15.95 -10.34 -10.78
CA MET A 80 15.78 -8.97 -11.26
C MET A 80 15.97 -8.85 -12.76
N GLU A 81 17.00 -9.50 -13.31
CA GLU A 81 17.23 -9.53 -14.76
C GLU A 81 16.05 -10.15 -15.50
N GLU A 82 15.55 -11.30 -15.01
CA GLU A 82 14.34 -11.94 -15.53
C GLU A 82 13.13 -10.98 -15.48
N CYS A 83 12.94 -10.28 -14.37
CA CYS A 83 11.83 -9.36 -14.17
C CYS A 83 11.91 -8.13 -15.08
N LYS A 84 13.10 -7.57 -15.32
CA LYS A 84 13.29 -6.40 -16.21
C LYS A 84 12.99 -6.71 -17.67
N LEU A 85 13.29 -7.93 -18.11
CA LEU A 85 12.94 -8.42 -19.45
C LEU A 85 11.41 -8.53 -19.62
N ILE A 86 10.70 -8.93 -18.56
CA ILE A 86 9.24 -9.04 -18.57
C ILE A 86 8.57 -7.66 -18.43
N SER A 87 9.12 -6.76 -17.61
CA SER A 87 8.50 -5.45 -17.32
C SER A 87 8.58 -4.49 -18.49
N THR A 88 9.64 -4.55 -19.30
CA THR A 88 9.80 -3.71 -20.51
C THR A 88 8.73 -3.97 -21.57
N GLN A 89 7.94 -5.05 -21.46
CA GLN A 89 6.84 -5.38 -22.38
C GLN A 89 5.45 -4.95 -21.90
N LYS A 90 5.28 -4.49 -20.65
CA LYS A 90 3.95 -4.15 -20.09
C LYS A 90 3.83 -2.67 -19.74
N ASN A 91 3.64 -1.82 -20.75
CA ASN A 91 2.98 -0.54 -20.51
C ASN A 91 1.51 -0.81 -20.15
N PHE A 92 0.98 -0.10 -19.16
CA PHE A 92 -0.43 -0.24 -18.78
C PHE A 92 -1.33 0.20 -19.94
N ASP A 93 -2.10 -0.74 -20.50
CA ASP A 93 -3.13 -0.43 -21.49
C ASP A 93 -4.48 -0.21 -20.79
N ALA A 94 -4.85 1.06 -20.66
CA ALA A 94 -6.12 1.46 -20.05
C ALA A 94 -7.33 0.92 -20.82
N LYS A 95 -7.24 0.78 -22.16
CA LYS A 95 -8.32 0.29 -23.00
C LYS A 95 -8.52 -1.20 -22.81
N GLU A 96 -7.44 -1.97 -22.84
CA GLU A 96 -7.47 -3.41 -22.55
C GLU A 96 -8.01 -3.67 -21.14
N TYR A 97 -7.48 -2.96 -20.13
CA TYR A 97 -7.93 -3.11 -18.75
C TYR A 97 -9.41 -2.78 -18.57
N SER A 98 -9.89 -1.70 -19.19
CA SER A 98 -11.30 -1.29 -19.10
C SER A 98 -12.22 -2.30 -19.77
N LEU A 99 -11.86 -2.81 -20.95
CA LEU A 99 -12.63 -3.83 -21.66
C LEU A 99 -12.68 -5.15 -20.88
N LYS A 100 -11.54 -5.61 -20.38
CA LYS A 100 -11.44 -6.88 -19.62
C LYS A 100 -12.29 -6.87 -18.35
N ASN A 101 -12.38 -5.73 -17.68
CA ASN A 101 -13.07 -5.59 -16.40
C ASN A 101 -14.47 -4.95 -16.52
N ASN A 102 -14.91 -4.61 -17.74
CA ASN A 102 -16.15 -3.89 -18.01
C ASN A 102 -16.28 -2.55 -17.23
N LEU A 103 -15.24 -1.71 -17.31
CA LEU A 103 -15.12 -0.44 -16.58
C LEU A 103 -15.16 0.77 -17.52
N ASP A 104 -15.47 1.94 -16.96
CA ASP A 104 -15.46 3.22 -17.69
C ASP A 104 -14.02 3.61 -18.05
N TYR A 105 -13.70 3.58 -19.34
CA TYR A 105 -12.38 3.89 -19.87
C TYR A 105 -11.86 5.28 -19.46
N ASN A 106 -12.71 6.30 -19.48
CA ASN A 106 -12.29 7.66 -19.14
C ASN A 106 -11.97 7.77 -17.65
N LEU A 107 -12.75 7.11 -16.80
CA LEU A 107 -12.47 7.04 -15.37
C LEU A 107 -11.15 6.30 -15.11
N ILE A 108 -10.89 5.19 -15.81
CA ILE A 108 -9.63 4.45 -15.68
C ILE A 108 -8.44 5.31 -16.10
N GLN A 109 -8.53 6.04 -17.21
CA GLN A 109 -7.46 6.95 -17.62
C GLN A 109 -7.19 8.04 -16.57
N GLN A 110 -8.26 8.63 -16.03
CA GLN A 110 -8.13 9.68 -15.01
C GLN A 110 -7.51 9.13 -13.72
N ILE A 111 -7.93 7.95 -13.28
CA ILE A 111 -7.42 7.32 -12.05
C ILE A 111 -5.97 6.85 -12.22
N TYR A 112 -5.61 6.33 -13.39
CA TYR A 112 -4.22 6.00 -13.72
C TYR A 112 -3.32 7.23 -13.68
N GLN A 113 -3.79 8.38 -14.18
CA GLN A 113 -3.04 9.63 -14.13
C GLN A 113 -2.86 10.13 -12.69
N ILE A 114 -3.91 10.10 -11.87
CA ILE A 114 -3.85 10.44 -10.44
C ILE A 114 -2.80 9.58 -9.73
N ASP A 115 -2.84 8.26 -9.96
CA ASP A 115 -1.91 7.30 -9.36
C ASP A 115 -0.45 7.55 -9.74
N SER A 116 -0.21 7.91 -11.01
CA SER A 116 1.11 8.29 -11.51
C SER A 116 1.60 9.58 -10.86
N ASP A 117 0.75 10.61 -10.81
CA ASP A 117 1.09 11.92 -10.25
C ASP A 117 1.29 11.88 -8.74
N ASP A 118 0.54 11.05 -8.01
CA ASP A 118 0.67 10.83 -6.57
C ASP A 118 2.07 10.33 -6.17
N ARG A 119 2.79 9.65 -7.09
CA ARG A 119 4.12 9.07 -6.82
C ARG A 119 5.28 9.76 -7.53
N LYS A 120 4.99 10.67 -8.47
CA LYS A 120 5.93 11.16 -9.48
C LYS A 120 7.24 11.73 -8.93
N TYR A 121 7.18 12.45 -7.82
CA TYR A 121 8.34 13.16 -7.25
C TYR A 121 8.75 12.67 -5.87
N ARG A 122 8.18 11.55 -5.37
CA ARG A 122 8.43 11.03 -4.02
C ARG A 122 9.89 10.72 -3.72
N ASP A 123 10.60 10.17 -4.70
CA ASP A 123 12.01 9.77 -4.54
C ASP A 123 12.98 10.82 -5.11
N THR A 124 12.48 12.03 -5.39
CA THR A 124 13.28 13.10 -6.00
C THR A 124 13.56 14.21 -5.00
N LYS A 125 14.65 14.96 -5.23
CA LYS A 125 14.98 16.18 -4.47
C LYS A 125 13.88 17.26 -4.59
N ASP A 126 13.03 17.16 -5.61
CA ASP A 126 11.96 18.11 -5.91
C ASP A 126 10.65 17.82 -5.15
N PHE A 127 10.63 16.83 -4.26
CA PHE A 127 9.43 16.43 -3.50
C PHE A 127 8.71 17.62 -2.87
N LEU A 128 9.44 18.47 -2.13
CA LEU A 128 8.84 19.56 -1.36
C LEU A 128 8.19 20.66 -2.21
N THR A 129 8.61 20.81 -3.47
CA THR A 129 8.15 21.88 -4.37
C THR A 129 7.14 21.38 -5.39
N LYS A 130 7.40 20.24 -6.04
CA LYS A 130 6.56 19.73 -7.14
C LYS A 130 5.49 18.74 -6.70
N GLN A 131 5.76 17.90 -5.69
CA GLN A 131 4.77 16.91 -5.24
C GLN A 131 3.56 17.60 -4.62
N LYS A 132 3.76 18.65 -3.81
CA LYS A 132 2.66 19.39 -3.17
C LYS A 132 1.65 19.97 -4.17
N GLU A 133 2.11 20.40 -5.34
CA GLU A 133 1.22 20.92 -6.38
C GLU A 133 0.35 19.80 -6.97
N LEU A 134 0.96 18.67 -7.31
CA LEU A 134 0.23 17.48 -7.80
C LEU A 134 -0.72 16.93 -6.75
N ASP A 135 -0.31 16.86 -5.48
CA ASP A 135 -1.16 16.40 -4.39
C ASP A 135 -2.40 17.30 -4.27
N SER A 136 -2.24 18.62 -4.36
CA SER A 136 -3.37 19.56 -4.33
C SER A 136 -4.31 19.39 -5.52
N GLN A 137 -3.77 19.16 -6.73
CA GLN A 137 -4.57 18.87 -7.92
C GLN A 137 -5.34 17.55 -7.76
N ASN A 138 -4.66 16.48 -7.34
CA ASN A 138 -5.26 15.17 -7.09
C ASN A 138 -6.37 15.25 -6.03
N GLN A 139 -6.18 16.02 -4.95
CA GLN A 139 -7.22 16.25 -3.94
C GLN A 139 -8.48 16.89 -4.54
N LYS A 140 -8.35 17.86 -5.45
CA LYS A 140 -9.50 18.47 -6.15
C LYS A 140 -10.22 17.46 -7.02
N ILE A 141 -9.47 16.70 -7.82
CA ILE A 141 -10.03 15.67 -8.72
C ILE A 141 -10.78 14.60 -7.91
N ILE A 142 -10.20 14.11 -6.81
CA ILE A 142 -10.88 13.15 -5.92
C ILE A 142 -12.16 13.75 -5.32
N ASN A 143 -12.15 15.03 -4.92
CA ASN A 143 -13.37 15.70 -4.44
C ASN A 143 -14.45 15.78 -5.52
N GLU A 144 -14.08 16.06 -6.76
CA GLU A 144 -15.02 16.12 -7.90
C GLU A 144 -15.56 14.73 -8.27
N LEU A 145 -14.70 13.72 -8.32
CA LEU A 145 -15.10 12.32 -8.54
C LEU A 145 -16.05 11.84 -7.46
N HIS A 146 -15.72 12.03 -6.18
CA HIS A 146 -16.61 11.68 -5.09
C HIS A 146 -17.94 12.46 -5.17
N LYS A 147 -17.91 13.75 -5.55
CA LYS A 147 -19.13 14.53 -5.76
C LYS A 147 -19.98 13.98 -6.92
N LYS A 148 -19.37 13.47 -7.99
CA LYS A 148 -20.04 12.87 -9.15
C LYS A 148 -20.65 11.50 -8.81
N TYR A 149 -19.86 10.60 -8.25
CA TYR A 149 -20.27 9.21 -8.01
C TYR A 149 -20.99 8.99 -6.67
N LYS A 150 -20.87 9.93 -5.72
CA LYS A 150 -21.47 9.85 -4.38
C LYS A 150 -21.01 8.64 -3.55
N THR A 151 -19.90 8.04 -3.94
CA THR A 151 -19.30 6.88 -3.27
C THR A 151 -17.78 6.94 -3.40
N TYR A 152 -17.10 6.05 -2.68
CA TYR A 152 -15.68 5.80 -2.82
C TYR A 152 -15.37 5.24 -4.22
N ILE A 153 -14.30 5.73 -4.86
CA ILE A 153 -13.88 5.25 -6.18
C ILE A 153 -13.06 3.96 -6.02
N GLY A 154 -13.78 2.88 -5.67
CA GLY A 154 -13.21 1.58 -5.31
C GLY A 154 -13.34 0.52 -6.40
N LYS A 155 -13.17 -0.74 -5.98
CA LYS A 155 -13.09 -1.92 -6.85
C LYS A 155 -14.20 -2.00 -7.90
N SER A 156 -15.45 -1.65 -7.58
CA SER A 156 -16.55 -1.72 -8.55
C SER A 156 -16.46 -0.67 -9.67
N LEU A 157 -15.78 0.45 -9.44
CA LEU A 157 -15.64 1.54 -10.42
C LEU A 157 -14.32 1.48 -11.19
N VAL A 158 -13.24 1.02 -10.54
CA VAL A 158 -11.88 1.08 -11.11
C VAL A 158 -11.13 -0.25 -11.08
N GLY A 159 -11.75 -1.30 -10.57
CA GLY A 159 -11.16 -2.62 -10.40
C GLY A 159 -10.11 -2.66 -9.29
N GLU A 160 -9.70 -3.87 -8.93
CA GLU A 160 -8.79 -4.13 -7.79
C GLU A 160 -7.39 -3.50 -7.98
N LYS A 161 -6.96 -3.29 -9.22
CA LYS A 161 -5.66 -2.64 -9.50
C LYS A 161 -5.61 -1.21 -8.97
N PHE A 162 -6.74 -0.49 -8.98
CA PHE A 162 -6.78 0.93 -8.66
C PHE A 162 -7.67 1.26 -7.46
N GLU A 163 -8.19 0.26 -6.75
CA GLU A 163 -9.12 0.46 -5.62
C GLU A 163 -8.53 1.38 -4.54
N SER A 164 -7.20 1.41 -4.37
CA SER A 164 -6.52 2.17 -3.32
C SER A 164 -6.12 3.60 -3.75
N VAL A 165 -6.30 3.99 -5.02
CA VAL A 165 -5.81 5.29 -5.54
C VAL A 165 -6.47 6.46 -4.82
N MET A 166 -7.80 6.42 -4.65
CA MET A 166 -8.51 7.46 -3.91
C MET A 166 -8.02 7.56 -2.46
N TRP A 167 -7.82 6.42 -1.78
CA TRP A 167 -7.24 6.39 -0.45
C TRP A 167 -5.81 6.97 -0.41
N ALA A 168 -4.95 6.67 -1.39
CA ALA A 168 -3.58 7.16 -1.41
C ALA A 168 -3.53 8.69 -1.42
N VAL A 169 -4.38 9.33 -2.24
CA VAL A 169 -4.51 10.80 -2.24
C VAL A 169 -4.97 11.34 -0.89
N ILE A 170 -5.93 10.67 -0.22
CA ILE A 170 -6.41 11.05 1.12
C ILE A 170 -5.31 10.83 2.18
N GLN A 171 -4.53 9.77 2.08
CA GLN A 171 -3.45 9.44 3.01
C GLN A 171 -2.33 10.50 3.01
N HIS A 172 -2.14 11.17 1.87
CA HIS A 172 -1.14 12.22 1.67
C HIS A 172 -1.73 13.64 1.68
N SER A 173 -3.00 13.80 2.05
CA SER A 173 -3.66 15.11 2.14
C SER A 173 -3.43 15.82 3.48
N ASN A 174 -4.18 16.90 3.72
CA ASN A 174 -4.29 17.55 5.02
C ASN A 174 -5.27 16.82 5.96
N ILE A 175 -5.26 17.23 7.24
CA ILE A 175 -6.08 16.65 8.30
C ILE A 175 -7.58 16.83 8.04
N GLU A 176 -7.98 17.95 7.43
CA GLU A 176 -9.38 18.26 7.13
C GLU A 176 -9.96 17.29 6.10
N MET A 177 -9.20 16.97 5.05
CA MET A 177 -9.61 16.01 4.04
C MET A 177 -9.61 14.58 4.59
N MET A 178 -8.62 14.21 5.42
CA MET A 178 -8.64 12.93 6.12
C MET A 178 -9.89 12.79 6.99
N GLU A 179 -10.21 13.80 7.80
CA GLU A 179 -11.41 13.80 8.65
C GLU A 179 -12.69 13.64 7.83
N LYS A 180 -12.79 14.38 6.71
CA LYS A 180 -13.93 14.31 5.80
C LYS A 180 -14.12 12.92 5.18
N TYR A 181 -13.03 12.27 4.74
CA TYR A 181 -13.10 11.02 3.99
C TYR A 181 -12.94 9.76 4.83
N LEU A 182 -12.51 9.85 6.08
CA LEU A 182 -12.42 8.70 6.98
C LEU A 182 -13.71 7.85 7.05
N PRO A 183 -14.93 8.43 7.20
CA PRO A 183 -16.16 7.64 7.13
C PRO A 183 -16.42 7.01 5.76
N VAL A 184 -16.02 7.67 4.66
CA VAL A 184 -16.17 7.15 3.29
C VAL A 184 -15.26 5.93 3.08
N VAL A 185 -14.00 6.02 3.50
CA VAL A 185 -13.04 4.91 3.45
C VAL A 185 -13.49 3.75 4.34
N HIS A 186 -14.05 4.03 5.51
CA HIS A 186 -14.60 3.01 6.40
C HIS A 186 -15.77 2.24 5.74
N ILE A 187 -16.70 2.95 5.08
CA ILE A 187 -17.79 2.31 4.32
C ILE A 187 -17.23 1.48 3.16
N ALA A 188 -16.25 2.00 2.41
CA ALA A 188 -15.63 1.28 1.31
C ALA A 188 -15.03 -0.07 1.75
N VAL A 189 -14.37 -0.12 2.91
CA VAL A 189 -13.85 -1.38 3.47
C VAL A 189 -14.98 -2.34 3.85
N LYS A 190 -16.06 -1.83 4.47
CA LYS A 190 -17.22 -2.64 4.85
C LYS A 190 -17.92 -3.24 3.62
N GLU A 191 -17.96 -2.49 2.53
CA GLU A 191 -18.56 -2.89 1.25
C GLU A 191 -17.61 -3.70 0.35
N LYS A 192 -16.36 -3.95 0.81
CA LYS A 192 -15.31 -4.66 0.06
C LYS A 192 -14.90 -3.94 -1.24
N GLU A 193 -15.10 -2.63 -1.29
CA GLU A 193 -14.61 -1.74 -2.34
C GLU A 193 -13.12 -1.37 -2.14
N LEU A 194 -12.59 -1.61 -0.93
CA LEU A 194 -11.21 -1.38 -0.55
C LEU A 194 -10.78 -2.42 0.49
N SER A 195 -9.55 -2.91 0.41
CA SER A 195 -8.97 -3.75 1.47
C SER A 195 -8.87 -3.03 2.84
N SER A 196 -8.82 -3.80 3.94
CA SER A 196 -8.86 -3.23 5.31
C SER A 196 -7.60 -2.45 5.72
N THR A 197 -6.45 -2.75 5.12
CA THR A 197 -5.16 -2.14 5.48
C THR A 197 -5.13 -0.62 5.27
N PRO A 198 -5.56 -0.09 4.10
CA PRO A 198 -5.80 1.34 3.89
C PRO A 198 -6.53 2.06 5.03
N LEU A 199 -7.64 1.49 5.54
CA LEU A 199 -8.39 2.11 6.63
C LEU A 199 -7.57 2.20 7.92
N LYS A 200 -6.85 1.15 8.31
CA LYS A 200 -5.97 1.17 9.49
C LYS A 200 -4.89 2.24 9.36
N MET A 201 -4.29 2.36 8.17
CA MET A 201 -3.26 3.36 7.89
C MET A 201 -3.80 4.79 7.95
N LEU A 202 -5.01 5.02 7.45
CA LEU A 202 -5.66 6.32 7.50
C LEU A 202 -6.06 6.69 8.93
N ILE A 203 -6.54 5.74 9.73
CA ILE A 203 -6.80 5.93 11.15
C ILE A 203 -5.52 6.37 11.87
N ASP A 204 -4.42 5.64 11.70
CA ASP A 204 -3.17 6.00 12.38
C ASP A 204 -2.63 7.35 11.93
N ARG A 205 -2.74 7.68 10.64
CA ARG A 205 -2.33 8.99 10.11
C ARG A 205 -3.17 10.12 10.69
N TYR A 206 -4.49 9.99 10.65
CA TYR A 206 -5.41 11.01 11.15
C TYR A 206 -5.28 11.21 12.67
N TYR A 207 -5.32 10.12 13.45
CA TYR A 207 -5.19 10.22 14.91
C TYR A 207 -3.78 10.66 15.32
N GLY A 208 -2.76 10.27 14.57
CA GLY A 208 -1.38 10.72 14.80
C GLY A 208 -1.24 12.23 14.63
N LEU A 209 -1.76 12.77 13.53
CA LEU A 209 -1.75 14.21 13.27
C LEU A 209 -2.65 14.99 14.24
N LYS A 210 -3.83 14.45 14.59
CA LYS A 210 -4.81 15.16 15.42
C LYS A 210 -4.52 15.10 16.92
N TYR A 211 -3.97 13.98 17.39
CA TYR A 211 -3.86 13.67 18.82
C TYR A 211 -2.46 13.18 19.25
N GLY A 212 -1.52 13.03 18.32
CA GLY A 212 -0.15 12.60 18.61
C GLY A 212 0.01 11.10 18.86
N TYR A 213 -1.00 10.29 18.55
CA TYR A 213 -0.95 8.83 18.75
C TYR A 213 -1.48 8.01 17.57
N GLN A 214 -0.99 6.78 17.45
CA GLN A 214 -1.43 5.79 16.48
C GLN A 214 -1.97 4.53 17.18
N VAL A 215 -2.88 3.82 16.51
CA VAL A 215 -3.65 2.70 17.03
C VAL A 215 -3.07 1.35 16.59
N PHE A 216 -2.68 1.25 15.32
CA PHE A 216 -2.15 0.02 14.72
C PHE A 216 -0.62 0.02 14.60
N GLY A 217 -0.01 1.20 14.62
CA GLY A 217 1.43 1.38 14.52
C GLY A 217 1.95 1.47 13.08
N SER A 218 1.11 1.83 12.12
CA SER A 218 1.47 1.82 10.71
C SER A 218 2.33 3.01 10.26
N GLN A 219 2.47 4.05 11.08
CA GLN A 219 3.20 5.27 10.72
C GLN A 219 4.67 5.16 11.09
N SER A 220 5.54 5.69 10.22
CA SER A 220 6.98 5.74 10.48
C SER A 220 7.28 6.43 11.82
N SER A 221 8.33 5.97 12.50
CA SER A 221 8.87 6.63 13.69
C SER A 221 9.22 8.10 13.47
N ASP A 222 9.51 8.49 12.22
CA ASP A 222 9.84 9.87 11.85
C ASP A 222 8.69 10.85 12.13
N PHE A 223 7.45 10.35 12.19
CA PHE A 223 6.29 11.17 12.59
C PHE A 223 6.20 11.41 14.10
N GLY A 224 6.92 10.66 14.92
CA GLY A 224 6.93 10.82 16.38
C GLY A 224 5.62 10.43 17.08
N PHE A 225 4.70 9.74 16.40
CA PHE A 225 3.43 9.32 17.00
C PHE A 225 3.63 8.20 18.03
N LYS A 226 3.11 8.41 19.24
CA LYS A 226 3.12 7.39 20.30
C LYS A 226 2.07 6.32 20.02
N MET A 227 2.22 5.13 20.59
CA MET A 227 1.11 4.17 20.61
C MET A 227 0.02 4.68 21.56
N ALA A 228 -1.24 4.61 21.14
CA ALA A 228 -2.38 4.81 22.02
C ALA A 228 -2.40 3.74 23.13
N ASP A 229 -2.94 4.09 24.30
CA ASP A 229 -3.14 3.11 25.37
C ASP A 229 -4.14 2.00 24.96
N GLU A 230 -4.11 0.86 25.66
CA GLU A 230 -4.93 -0.29 25.29
C GLU A 230 -6.43 0.00 25.28
N LYS A 231 -6.92 0.83 26.22
CA LYS A 231 -8.34 1.17 26.32
C LYS A 231 -8.75 1.98 25.08
N LYS A 232 -7.95 2.97 24.71
CA LYS A 232 -8.18 3.82 23.54
C LYS A 232 -8.09 3.02 22.24
N ARG A 233 -7.13 2.10 22.14
CA ARG A 233 -7.01 1.20 20.98
C ARG A 233 -8.26 0.32 20.82
N LYS A 234 -8.77 -0.26 21.91
CA LYS A 234 -10.02 -1.05 21.90
C LYS A 234 -11.23 -0.21 21.48
N GLU A 235 -11.35 1.00 22.02
CA GLU A 235 -12.42 1.93 21.67
C GLU A 235 -12.42 2.29 20.19
N ILE A 236 -11.26 2.64 19.63
CA ILE A 236 -11.14 3.02 18.22
C ILE A 236 -11.35 1.83 17.29
N LYS A 237 -10.80 0.66 17.63
CA LYS A 237 -11.06 -0.59 16.92
C LYS A 237 -12.55 -0.90 16.83
N LEU A 238 -13.26 -0.80 17.95
CA LEU A 238 -14.70 -1.01 18.01
C LEU A 238 -15.46 0.01 17.15
N LYS A 239 -15.06 1.30 17.21
CA LYS A 239 -15.66 2.38 16.40
C LYS A 239 -15.64 2.08 14.89
N TYR A 240 -14.56 1.48 14.40
CA TYR A 240 -14.38 1.18 12.98
C TYR A 240 -14.64 -0.30 12.62
N GLY A 241 -15.15 -1.10 13.55
CA GLY A 241 -15.41 -2.53 13.32
C GLY A 241 -14.16 -3.33 12.92
N ILE A 242 -13.00 -2.98 13.47
CA ILE A 242 -11.71 -3.64 13.19
C ILE A 242 -11.33 -4.53 14.36
N GLU A 243 -11.29 -5.85 14.17
CA GLU A 243 -10.83 -6.82 15.17
C GLU A 243 -9.30 -6.77 15.39
#